data_AF-A0A959GVM1-F1
#
_entry.id   AF-A0A959GVM1-F1
#
_cell.length_a   1.000
_cell.length_b   1.000
_cell.length_c   1.000
_cell.angle_alpha   90.00
_cell.angle_beta   90.00
_cell.angle_gamma   90.00
#
_symmetry.space_group_name_H-M   'P 1'
#
loop_
_entity.id
_entity.type
_entity.pdbx_description
1 polymer ?
#
loop_
_entity_poly.entity_id
_entity_poly.type
_entity_poly.pdbx_seq_one_letter_code
_entity_poly.pdbx_strand_id
1 'polypeptide(L)'
;MKQLLALFSMLTLVFTGLAAQDNSFFTIQVGTFIDAKAEDFKPLQDVGLVYARDVGGNLREVYVGGYDSREAAEKAAGEIRKKGYANSFIQERRASDGQPTV
;
A
#
# COMPACT_ATOMS: atom_id res chain seq x y z
N MET A 1 23.97 -38.53 35.13
CA MET A 1 22.84 -37.57 35.06
C MET A 1 23.29 -36.16 34.65
N LYS A 2 24.16 -36.01 33.62
CA LYS A 2 24.58 -34.69 33.09
C LYS A 2 24.22 -34.49 31.61
N GLN A 3 24.00 -35.58 30.87
CA GLN A 3 23.62 -35.55 29.46
C GLN A 3 22.10 -35.35 29.23
N LEU A 4 21.28 -35.52 30.28
CA LEU A 4 19.82 -35.33 30.19
C LEU A 4 19.41 -33.86 30.38
N LEU A 5 20.29 -33.02 30.92
CA LEU A 5 20.03 -31.59 31.12
C LEU A 5 20.37 -30.74 29.88
N ALA A 6 21.30 -31.22 29.04
CA ALA A 6 21.73 -30.54 27.82
C ALA A 6 20.70 -30.64 26.68
N LEU A 7 19.86 -31.69 26.66
CA LEU A 7 18.82 -31.84 25.66
C LEU A 7 17.61 -30.90 25.87
N PHE A 8 17.42 -30.40 27.10
CA PHE A 8 16.30 -29.49 27.40
C PHE A 8 16.65 -28.03 27.08
N SER A 9 17.94 -27.67 27.10
CA SER A 9 18.41 -26.31 26.77
C SER A 9 18.53 -26.06 25.26
N MET A 10 18.50 -27.11 24.43
CA MET A 10 18.61 -27.01 22.97
C MET A 10 17.25 -26.98 22.26
N LEU A 11 16.14 -27.03 23.01
CA LEU A 11 14.77 -26.96 22.47
C LEU A 11 14.15 -25.56 22.58
N THR A 12 14.74 -24.64 23.34
CA THR A 12 14.15 -23.32 23.61
C THR A 12 14.59 -22.19 22.69
N LEU A 13 15.45 -22.43 21.69
CA LEU A 13 16.02 -21.36 20.86
C LEU A 13 15.31 -21.14 19.50
N VAL A 14 14.24 -21.88 19.17
CA VAL A 14 13.60 -21.79 17.84
C VAL A 14 12.15 -21.33 17.92
N PHE A 15 11.86 -20.39 18.82
CA PHE A 15 10.56 -19.70 18.87
C PHE A 15 10.72 -18.18 18.92
N THR A 16 11.78 -17.63 18.33
CA THR A 16 11.83 -16.20 18.01
C THR A 16 10.86 -15.96 16.86
N GLY A 17 9.75 -15.29 17.18
CA GLY A 17 8.56 -15.22 16.35
C GLY A 17 8.80 -14.76 14.92
N LEU A 18 8.20 -15.50 13.99
CA LEU A 18 7.70 -14.93 12.74
C LEU A 18 6.54 -13.99 13.08
N ALA A 19 6.86 -12.82 13.66
CA ALA A 19 5.95 -11.70 13.53
C ALA A 19 5.93 -11.40 12.02
N ALA A 20 4.83 -11.72 11.35
CA ALA A 20 4.62 -11.30 9.98
C ALA A 20 4.87 -9.79 9.92
N GLN A 21 5.91 -9.37 9.19
CA GLN A 21 6.12 -7.96 8.90
C GLN A 21 4.95 -7.51 8.04
N ASP A 22 3.94 -6.96 8.69
CA ASP A 22 2.82 -6.30 8.05
C ASP A 22 3.36 -5.00 7.44
N ASN A 23 3.96 -5.13 6.26
CA ASN A 23 4.55 -4.03 5.54
C ASN A 23 3.43 -3.08 5.11
N SER A 24 3.39 -1.91 5.74
CA SER A 24 2.54 -0.82 5.29
C SER A 24 3.21 -0.04 4.15
N PHE A 25 2.37 0.47 3.26
CA PHE A 25 2.76 1.33 2.14
C PHE A 25 1.78 2.48 2.01
N PHE A 26 2.17 3.53 1.30
CA PHE A 26 1.35 4.71 1.09
C PHE A 26 0.82 4.76 -0.35
N THR A 27 -0.43 5.19 -0.46
CA THR A 27 -1.10 5.50 -1.72
C THR A 27 -1.82 6.84 -1.60
N ILE A 28 -2.15 7.46 -2.71
CA ILE A 28 -2.85 8.73 -2.77
C ILE A 28 -4.17 8.48 -3.49
N GLN A 29 -5.30 8.61 -2.79
CA GLN A 29 -6.60 8.60 -3.45
C GLN A 29 -6.78 9.91 -4.21
N VAL A 30 -6.95 9.80 -5.52
CA VAL A 30 -7.15 10.92 -6.45
C VAL A 30 -8.59 11.41 -6.39
N GLY A 31 -9.54 10.47 -6.27
CA GLY A 31 -10.96 10.75 -6.19
C GLY A 31 -11.80 9.51 -6.50
N THR A 32 -13.11 9.72 -6.60
CA THR A 32 -14.09 8.72 -7.01
C THR A 32 -14.79 9.19 -8.27
N PHE A 33 -14.86 8.33 -9.27
CA PHE A 33 -15.28 8.68 -10.62
C PHE A 33 -16.24 7.62 -11.17
N ILE A 34 -17.06 8.02 -12.13
CA ILE A 34 -17.97 7.11 -12.84
C ILE A 34 -17.20 6.41 -13.97
N ASP A 35 -17.30 5.09 -14.03
CA ASP A 35 -16.75 4.21 -15.07
C ASP A 35 -15.25 4.41 -15.36
N ALA A 36 -14.52 4.96 -14.39
CA ALA A 36 -13.13 5.33 -14.55
C ALA A 36 -12.19 4.12 -14.63
N LYS A 37 -11.19 4.24 -15.49
CA LYS A 37 -10.12 3.27 -15.66
C LYS A 37 -8.76 3.93 -15.43
N ALA A 38 -7.74 3.13 -15.12
CA ALA A 38 -6.40 3.66 -14.87
C ALA A 38 -5.84 4.44 -16.09
N GLU A 39 -6.22 4.05 -17.32
CA GLU A 39 -5.76 4.69 -18.55
C GLU A 39 -6.30 6.12 -18.74
N ASP A 40 -7.40 6.47 -18.07
CA ASP A 40 -7.97 7.83 -18.10
C ASP A 40 -7.07 8.82 -17.31
N PHE A 41 -6.17 8.30 -16.48
CA PHE A 41 -5.27 9.06 -15.61
C PHE A 41 -3.80 8.91 -16.02
N LYS A 42 -3.54 8.72 -17.32
CA LYS A 42 -2.18 8.71 -17.91
C LYS A 42 -1.26 9.83 -17.38
N PRO A 43 -1.72 11.09 -17.22
CA PRO A 43 -0.86 12.15 -16.69
C PRO A 43 -0.37 11.95 -15.25
N LEU A 44 -0.86 10.93 -14.52
CA LEU A 44 -0.41 10.59 -13.17
C LEU A 44 0.56 9.41 -13.14
N GLN A 45 0.76 8.71 -14.27
CA GLN A 45 1.67 7.55 -14.35
C GLN A 45 3.14 7.93 -14.19
N ASP A 46 3.50 9.20 -14.45
CA ASP A 46 4.84 9.74 -14.18
C ASP A 46 5.08 10.02 -12.69
N VAL A 47 4.01 10.10 -11.88
CA VAL A 47 4.09 10.32 -10.43
C VAL A 47 4.12 9.01 -9.66
N GLY A 48 3.46 7.95 -10.15
CA GLY A 48 3.45 6.63 -9.54
C GLY A 48 2.53 5.63 -10.24
N LEU A 49 2.35 4.46 -9.63
CA LEU A 49 1.48 3.41 -10.17
C LEU A 49 0.01 3.81 -10.04
N VAL A 50 -0.68 3.98 -11.17
CA VAL A 50 -2.09 4.31 -11.20
C VAL A 50 -2.93 3.02 -11.20
N TYR A 51 -3.94 2.95 -10.33
CA TYR A 51 -4.90 1.85 -10.32
C TYR A 51 -6.28 2.33 -9.88
N ALA A 52 -7.32 1.54 -10.20
CA ALA A 52 -8.70 1.82 -9.84
C ALA A 52 -9.30 0.67 -9.02
N ARG A 53 -10.11 1.01 -8.01
CA ARG A 53 -10.84 0.04 -7.17
C ARG A 53 -12.33 0.20 -7.37
N ASP A 54 -13.04 -0.90 -7.54
CA ASP A 54 -14.51 -0.92 -7.57
C ASP A 54 -15.07 -0.66 -6.17
N VAL A 55 -16.00 0.30 -6.07
CA VAL A 55 -16.73 0.62 -4.83
C VAL A 55 -18.26 0.47 -4.97
N GLY A 56 -18.71 -0.18 -6.04
CA GLY A 56 -20.10 -0.52 -6.29
C GLY A 56 -20.71 0.25 -7.47
N GLY A 57 -21.62 -0.44 -8.18
CA GLY A 57 -22.27 0.12 -9.36
C GLY A 57 -21.26 0.42 -10.45
N ASN A 58 -21.22 1.67 -10.89
CA ASN A 58 -20.24 2.17 -11.83
C ASN A 58 -19.23 3.15 -11.20
N LEU A 59 -19.11 3.17 -9.87
CA LEU A 59 -18.17 4.05 -9.19
C LEU A 59 -16.82 3.36 -8.98
N ARG A 60 -15.76 4.09 -9.30
CA ARG A 60 -14.37 3.66 -9.18
C ARG A 60 -13.57 4.68 -8.40
N GLU A 61 -12.88 4.22 -7.36
CA GLU A 61 -11.88 5.01 -6.67
C GLU A 61 -10.55 4.88 -7.38
N VAL A 62 -9.92 6.01 -7.68
CA VAL A 62 -8.64 6.04 -8.39
C VAL A 62 -7.53 6.42 -7.44
N TYR A 63 -6.42 5.70 -7.57
CA TYR A 63 -5.27 5.80 -6.68
C TYR A 63 -3.98 5.96 -7.48
N VAL A 64 -3.00 6.62 -6.86
CA VAL A 64 -1.59 6.59 -7.26
C VAL A 64 -0.79 6.02 -6.09
N GLY A 65 -0.14 4.87 -6.29
CA GLY A 65 0.57 4.15 -5.23
C GLY A 65 2.01 3.81 -5.57
N GLY A 66 2.63 3.05 -4.66
CA GLY A 66 4.02 2.60 -4.76
C GLY A 66 5.00 3.39 -3.89
N TYR A 67 4.54 3.98 -2.78
CA TYR A 67 5.40 4.77 -1.89
C TYR A 67 5.66 4.05 -0.57
N ASP A 68 6.93 3.80 -0.26
CA ASP A 68 7.34 3.12 0.98
C ASP A 68 7.41 4.06 2.20
N SER A 69 7.29 5.37 1.98
CA SER A 69 7.36 6.38 3.05
C SER A 69 6.31 7.47 2.89
N ARG A 70 5.90 8.03 4.04
CA ARG A 70 4.98 9.18 4.08
C ARG A 70 5.56 10.40 3.36
N GLU A 71 6.85 10.64 3.50
CA GLU A 71 7.53 11.77 2.84
C GLU A 71 7.49 11.65 1.31
N ALA A 72 7.71 10.45 0.76
CA ALA A 72 7.58 10.20 -0.67
C ALA A 72 6.14 10.43 -1.15
N ALA A 73 5.15 9.96 -0.38
CA ALA A 73 3.74 10.16 -0.67
C ALA A 73 3.32 11.65 -0.58
N GLU A 74 3.87 12.43 0.35
CA GLU A 74 3.61 13.86 0.48
C GLU A 74 4.13 14.65 -0.73
N LYS A 75 5.34 14.33 -1.20
CA LYS A 75 5.89 14.92 -2.42
C LYS A 75 5.02 14.61 -3.64
N ALA A 76 4.67 13.34 -3.84
CA ALA A 76 3.80 12.90 -4.91
C ALA A 76 2.41 13.53 -4.84
N ALA A 77 1.82 13.65 -3.65
CA ALA A 77 0.53 14.30 -3.46
C ALA A 77 0.59 15.79 -3.83
N GLY A 78 1.72 16.46 -3.59
CA GLY A 78 1.96 17.82 -4.07
C GLY A 78 1.92 17.92 -5.60
N GLU A 79 2.53 16.97 -6.31
CA GLU A 79 2.52 16.91 -7.77
C GLU A 79 1.12 16.60 -8.33
N ILE A 80 0.42 15.64 -7.73
CA ILE A 80 -0.96 15.28 -8.09
C ILE A 80 -1.90 16.49 -7.94
N ARG A 81 -1.78 17.26 -6.85
CA ARG A 81 -2.59 18.48 -6.65
C ARG A 81 -2.31 19.54 -7.71
N LYS A 82 -1.05 19.74 -8.10
CA LYS A 82 -0.66 20.66 -9.18
C LYS A 82 -1.23 20.24 -10.54
N LYS A 83 -1.48 18.95 -10.75
CA LYS A 83 -2.10 18.38 -11.96
C LYS A 83 -3.64 18.47 -11.97
N GLY A 84 -4.25 19.12 -10.99
CA GLY A 84 -5.69 19.41 -10.95
C GLY A 84 -6.50 18.58 -9.96
N TYR A 85 -5.86 17.62 -9.27
CA TYR A 85 -6.52 16.75 -8.30
C TYR A 85 -6.38 17.30 -6.88
N ALA A 86 -6.95 18.48 -6.65
CA ALA A 86 -6.76 19.28 -5.43
C ALA A 86 -7.19 18.56 -4.14
N ASN A 87 -8.23 17.73 -4.23
CA ASN A 87 -8.81 17.01 -3.09
C ASN A 87 -8.15 15.63 -2.85
N SER A 88 -7.01 15.36 -3.48
CA SER A 88 -6.28 14.11 -3.27
C SER A 88 -5.74 14.00 -1.85
N PHE A 89 -5.73 12.79 -1.30
CA PHE A 89 -5.28 12.53 0.07
C PHE A 89 -4.53 11.21 0.21
N ILE A 90 -3.57 11.19 1.13
CA ILE A 90 -2.71 10.04 1.38
C ILE A 90 -3.45 9.02 2.25
N GLN A 91 -3.33 7.75 1.91
CA GLN A 91 -3.74 6.61 2.71
C GLN A 91 -2.55 5.71 2.98
N GLU A 92 -2.47 5.25 4.22
CA GLU A 92 -1.60 4.13 4.59
C GLU A 92 -2.39 2.84 4.40
N ARG A 93 -1.76 1.85 3.77
CA ARG A 93 -2.34 0.56 3.41
C ARG A 93 -1.42 -0.54 3.88
N ARG A 94 -1.99 -1.69 4.22
CA ARG A 94 -1.22 -2.87 4.54
C ARG A 94 -1.15 -3.77 3.30
N ALA A 95 -0.03 -4.46 3.12
CA ALA A 95 0.09 -5.49 2.09
C ALA A 95 -0.99 -6.59 2.23
N SER A 96 -1.52 -6.79 3.44
CA SER A 96 -2.60 -7.73 3.76
C SER A 96 -4.00 -7.26 3.33
N ASP A 97 -4.20 -5.99 2.97
CA ASP A 97 -5.52 -5.42 2.59
C ASP A 97 -6.00 -5.85 1.18
N GLY A 98 -5.27 -6.75 0.51
CA GLY A 98 -5.52 -7.19 -0.86
C GLY A 98 -4.74 -6.39 -1.90
N GLN A 99 -4.31 -7.07 -2.97
CA GLN A 99 -3.54 -6.43 -4.05
C GLN A 99 -4.43 -5.52 -4.89
N PRO A 100 -3.90 -4.37 -5.39
CA PRO A 100 -4.59 -3.58 -6.39
C PRO A 100 -4.91 -4.45 -7.61
N THR A 101 -6.18 -4.49 -8.03
CA THR A 101 -6.53 -5.08 -9.33
C THR A 101 -6.03 -4.13 -10.40
N VAL A 102 -4.99 -4.54 -11.13
CA VAL A 102 -4.40 -3.78 -12.24
C VAL A 102 -5.27 -3.89 -13.49
#